data_AF-A0A959DJ71-F1
#
_entry.id   AF-A0A959DJ71-F1
#
_cell.length_a   1.000
_cell.length_b   1.000
_cell.length_c   1.000
_cell.angle_alpha   90.00
_cell.angle_beta   90.00
_cell.angle_gamma   90.00
#
_symmetry.space_group_name_H-M   'P 1'
#
loop_
_entity.id
_entity.type
_entity.pdbx_description
1 polymer ?
#
loop_
_entity_poly.entity_id
_entity_poly.type
_entity_poly.pdbx_seq_one_letter_code
_entity_poly.pdbx_strand_id
1 'polypeptide(L)' 'MSKVKLPTEVAEKYELVDWVGGNRQTFGRHGLIDIDKMTLRRADALVRAGFPKLRIKPVSSTYAKKEEDKSSKK' A
#
# COMPACT_ATOMS: atom_id res chain seq x y z
N MET A 1 14.12 1.84 -12.09
CA MET A 1 12.93 1.05 -11.67
C MET A 1 12.12 1.91 -10.71
N SER A 2 10.92 2.33 -11.13
CA SER A 2 10.04 3.18 -10.32
C SER A 2 9.64 2.42 -9.06
N LYS A 3 10.01 2.94 -7.88
CA LYS A 3 9.54 2.44 -6.58
C LYS A 3 8.02 2.60 -6.55
N VAL A 4 7.30 1.50 -6.79
CA VAL A 4 5.86 1.45 -6.57
C VAL A 4 5.63 1.70 -5.08
N LYS A 5 4.97 2.81 -4.75
CA LYS A 5 4.65 3.17 -3.38
C LYS A 5 3.17 2.96 -3.15
N LEU A 6 2.84 2.25 -2.07
CA LEU A 6 1.47 2.26 -1.56
C LEU A 6 1.15 3.67 -1.05
N PRO A 7 -0.09 4.16 -1.23
CA PRO A 7 -0.56 5.34 -0.54
C PRO A 7 -0.49 5.12 0.97
N THR A 8 -0.17 6.20 1.70
CA THR A 8 0.17 6.17 3.14
C THR A 8 -0.84 5.37 3.96
N GLU A 9 -2.14 5.63 3.78
CA GLU A 9 -3.21 4.94 4.52
C GLU A 9 -3.22 3.42 4.30
N VAL A 10 -2.91 2.97 3.08
CA VAL A 10 -2.83 1.55 2.75
C VAL A 10 -1.52 0.97 3.25
N ALA A 11 -0.41 1.69 3.12
CA ALA A 11 0.90 1.29 3.62
C ALA A 11 0.97 1.14 5.15
N GLU A 12 0.06 1.80 5.88
CA GLU A 12 -0.09 1.67 7.33
C GLU A 12 -0.66 0.31 7.72
N LYS A 13 -1.65 -0.21 6.98
CA LYS A 13 -2.32 -1.48 7.30
C LYS A 13 -1.81 -2.67 6.49
N TYR A 14 -1.31 -2.41 5.30
CA TYR A 14 -0.92 -3.41 4.31
C TYR A 14 0.50 -3.17 3.83
N GLU A 15 1.16 -4.25 3.45
CA GLU A 15 2.48 -4.24 2.86
C GLU A 15 2.47 -4.94 1.52
N LEU A 16 3.13 -4.32 0.53
CA LEU A 16 3.42 -4.96 -0.74
C LEU A 16 4.70 -5.79 -0.59
N VAL A 17 4.58 -7.10 -0.76
CA VAL A 17 5.70 -8.05 -0.66
C VAL A 17 5.98 -8.60 -2.06
N ASP A 18 7.26 -8.54 -2.47
CA ASP A 18 7.74 -9.03 -3.77
C ASP A 18 6.92 -8.53 -4.97
N TRP A 19 6.49 -7.25 -4.95
CA TRP A 19 5.71 -6.67 -6.05
C TRP A 19 6.59 -6.49 -7.29
N VAL A 20 6.21 -7.15 -8.39
CA VAL A 20 6.94 -7.11 -9.68
C VAL A 20 6.09 -6.49 -10.80
N GLY A 21 5.03 -5.74 -10.45
CA GLY A 21 4.10 -5.14 -11.41
C GLY A 21 4.32 -3.65 -11.67
N GLY A 22 3.62 -3.11 -12.66
CA GLY A 22 3.52 -1.65 -12.87
C GLY A 22 2.57 -0.98 -11.88
N ASN A 23 2.49 0.35 -11.88
CA ASN A 23 1.56 1.07 -11.00
C ASN A 23 0.09 0.68 -11.25
N ARG A 24 -0.29 0.38 -12.50
CA ARG A 24 -1.64 -0.02 -12.89
C ARG A 24 -1.63 -1.47 -13.35
N GLN A 25 -2.40 -2.31 -12.67
CA GLN A 25 -2.54 -3.73 -13.01
C GLN A 25 -4.01 -4.12 -13.03
N THR A 26 -4.37 -5.01 -13.96
CA THR A 26 -5.73 -5.55 -14.06
C THR A 26 -5.87 -6.75 -13.14
N PHE A 27 -6.81 -6.67 -12.21
CA PHE A 27 -7.10 -7.70 -11.22
C PHE A 27 -8.42 -8.37 -11.53
N GLY A 28 -8.48 -9.12 -12.64
CA GLY A 28 -9.66 -9.91 -13.04
C GLY A 28 -11.00 -9.23 -12.74
N ARG A 29 -11.78 -9.81 -11.82
CA ARG A 29 -13.10 -9.33 -11.39
C ARG A 29 -13.12 -7.93 -10.75
N HIS A 30 -11.98 -7.45 -10.26
CA HIS A 30 -11.84 -6.12 -9.66
C HIS A 30 -11.45 -5.03 -10.69
N GLY A 31 -11.16 -5.42 -11.93
CA GLY A 31 -10.79 -4.50 -13.01
C GLY A 31 -9.40 -3.90 -12.83
N LEU A 32 -9.16 -2.75 -13.47
CA LEU A 32 -7.89 -2.04 -13.38
C LEU A 32 -7.74 -1.38 -12.00
N ILE A 33 -6.71 -1.80 -11.27
CA ILE A 33 -6.32 -1.19 -10.00
C ILE A 33 -5.01 -0.44 -10.19
N ASP A 34 -5.04 0.82 -9.78
CA ASP A 34 -3.86 1.65 -9.65
C ASP A 34 -3.36 1.54 -8.21
N ILE A 35 -2.16 1.02 -8.01
CA ILE A 35 -1.52 0.83 -6.71
C ILE A 35 -1.27 2.19 -6.04
N ASP A 36 -0.91 3.22 -6.83
CA ASP A 36 -0.64 4.58 -6.35
C ASP A 36 -1.91 5.25 -5.79
N LYS A 37 -3.06 4.93 -6.41
CA LYS A 37 -4.39 5.43 -6.02
C LYS A 37 -5.23 4.37 -5.31
N MET A 38 -4.59 3.39 -4.70
CA MET A 38 -5.31 2.30 -4.04
C MET A 38 -5.95 2.78 -2.75
N THR A 39 -7.23 2.47 -2.55
CA THR A 39 -7.94 2.77 -1.30
C THR A 39 -7.89 1.57 -0.36
N LEU A 40 -8.08 1.81 0.94
CA LEU A 40 -8.21 0.74 1.94
C LEU A 40 -9.24 -0.32 1.56
N ARG A 41 -10.36 0.10 0.97
CA ARG A 41 -11.44 -0.81 0.53
C ARG A 41 -11.00 -1.72 -0.62
N ARG A 42 -10.15 -1.22 -1.53
CA ARG A 42 -9.56 -2.04 -2.61
C ARG A 42 -8.46 -2.96 -2.09
N ALA A 43 -7.62 -2.46 -1.19
CA ALA A 43 -6.60 -3.28 -0.52
C ALA A 43 -7.24 -4.45 0.24
N ASP A 44 -8.32 -4.19 0.97
CA ASP A 44 -9.10 -5.22 1.66
C ASP A 44 -9.70 -6.24 0.68
N ALA A 45 -10.29 -5.78 -0.43
CA ALA A 45 -10.81 -6.66 -1.47
C ALA A 45 -9.71 -7.56 -2.07
N LEU A 46 -8.50 -7.04 -2.27
CA LEU A 46 -7.36 -7.81 -2.77
C LEU A 46 -6.88 -8.85 -1.78
N VAL A 47 -6.73 -8.49 -0.51
CA VAL A 47 -6.35 -9.45 0.54
C VAL A 47 -7.42 -10.54 0.68
N ARG A 48 -8.71 -10.16 0.69
CA ARG A 48 -9.84 -11.10 0.70
C ARG A 48 -9.89 -11.99 -0.53
N ALA A 49 -9.49 -11.48 -1.69
CA ALA A 49 -9.35 -12.26 -2.91
C ALA A 49 -8.12 -13.20 -2.90
N GLY A 50 -7.31 -13.18 -1.83
CA GLY A 50 -6.13 -14.03 -1.70
C GLY A 50 -4.92 -13.51 -2.47
N PHE A 51 -4.82 -12.19 -2.71
CA PHE A 51 -3.74 -11.62 -3.49
C PHE A 51 -2.38 -11.81 -2.79
N PRO A 52 -1.46 -12.62 -3.33
CA PRO A 52 -0.28 -13.08 -2.59
C PRO A 52 0.77 -11.98 -2.35
N LYS A 53 0.73 -10.91 -3.14
CA LYS A 53 1.68 -9.79 -3.09
C LYS A 53 1.25 -8.65 -2.17
N LEU A 54 0.05 -8.71 -1.58
CA LEU A 54 -0.42 -7.74 -0.60
C LEU A 54 -0.78 -8.47 0.68
N ARG A 55 -0.14 -8.13 1.79
CA ARG A 55 -0.38 -8.75 3.09
C ARG A 55 -0.75 -7.70 4.12
N ILE A 56 -1.55 -8.09 5.11
CA ILE A 56 -1.81 -7.24 6.27
C ILE A 56 -0.54 -7.19 7.10
N LYS A 57 -0.09 -5.99 7.48
CA LYS A 57 1.04 -5.86 8.39
C LYS A 57 0.67 -6.44 9.75
N PRO A 58 1.49 -7.33 10.34
CA PRO A 58 1.26 -7.76 11.71
C PRO A 58 1.29 -6.53 12.62
N VAL A 59 0.37 -6.49 13.58
CA VAL A 59 0.06 -5.33 14.44
C VAL A 59 1.22 -4.94 15.39
N SER A 60 2.42 -5.49 15.19
CA SER A 60 3.65 -5.15 15.92
C SER A 60 4.43 -3.96 15.32
N SER A 61 3.99 -3.39 14.19
CA SER A 61 4.62 -2.22 13.55
C SER A 61 3.74 -0.96 13.66
N THR A 62 3.21 -0.71 14.85
CA THR A 62 2.88 0.67 15.23
C THR A 62 4.20 1.37 15.56
N TYR A 63 4.34 2.65 15.17
CA TYR A 63 5.50 3.52 15.42
C TYR A 63 6.71 3.40 14.48
N ALA A 64 6.60 3.94 13.27
CA ALA A 64 7.72 4.66 12.67
C ALA A 64 7.22 5.76 11.73
N LYS A 65 7.56 7.00 12.10
CA LYS A 65 7.37 8.28 11.37
C LYS A 65 6.01 8.99 11.53
N LYS A 66 5.78 9.47 12.76
CA LYS A 66 5.47 10.90 12.93
C LYS A 66 6.77 11.60 13.32
N GLU A 67 7.55 12.07 12.37
CA GLU A 67 8.52 13.16 12.60
C GLU A 67 9.08 13.65 11.26
N GLU A 68 9.28 14.96 11.19
CA GLU A 68 9.58 15.82 10.01
C GLU A 68 8.34 16.06 9.12
N ASP A 69 7.59 17.15 9.31
CA ASP A 69 8.10 18.51 9.08
C ASP A 69 7.50 19.49 10.12
N LYS A 70 8.24 19.73 11.22
CA LYS A 70 8.28 21.05 11.83
C LYS A 70 9.49 21.74 11.21
N SER A 71 9.27 22.42 10.09
CA SER A 71 10.18 23.43 9.59
C SER A 71 10.48 24.42 10.72
N SER A 72 11.67 24.23 11.27
CA SER A 72 12.41 25.10 12.18
C SER A 72 12.38 26.55 11.66
N LYS A 73 11.95 27.50 12.48
CA LYS A 73 12.84 28.35 13.31
C LYS A 73 13.57 29.43 12.50
N LYS A 74 13.09 30.68 12.59
CA LYS A 74 13.68 31.70 13.48
C LYS A 74 12.80 32.95 13.54
#